data_AF-A0A9Q3HYZ8-F1
#
_entry.id   AF-A0A9Q3HYZ8-F1
#
_cell.length_a   1.000
_cell.length_b   1.000
_cell.length_c   1.000
_cell.angle_alpha   90.00
_cell.angle_beta   90.00
_cell.angle_gamma   90.00
#
_symmetry.space_group_name_H-M   'P 1'
#
loop_
_entity.id
_entity.type
_entity.pdbx_description
1 polymer ?
#
loop_
_entity_poly.entity_id
_entity_poly.type
_entity_poly.pdbx_seq_one_letter_code
_entity_poly.pdbx_strand_id
1 'polypeptide(L)'
;MELCETSITITKNGSKFQLAQKNNMLLSGSLINKVMIVTLNQLSAALTEGVNSTTWHQCLGHPGSQVMKLLGLAPLDGTACDICIKGKMTVMPFKGHFNRAGKPLDCLYPDVVGHISPPSISGHCYFLTIVNKHTCFIKSKATYMINLSTK
;
A
#
# COMPACT_ATOMS: atom_id res chain seq x y z
N MET A 1 -21.94 -7.02 -0.47
CA MET A 1 -21.05 -8.00 -1.12
C MET A 1 -21.76 -9.34 -1.02
N GLU A 2 -22.78 -9.53 -1.85
CA GLU A 2 -23.40 -10.85 -2.04
C GLU A 2 -22.38 -11.69 -2.80
N LEU A 3 -21.67 -12.56 -2.08
CA LEU A 3 -21.00 -13.67 -2.71
C LEU A 3 -22.11 -14.46 -3.39
N CYS A 4 -22.15 -14.47 -4.73
CA CYS A 4 -23.02 -15.31 -5.52
C CYS A 4 -23.12 -16.69 -4.86
N GLU A 5 -24.31 -17.06 -4.40
CA GLU A 5 -24.69 -18.40 -3.91
C GLU A 5 -24.69 -19.39 -5.08
N THR A 6 -23.57 -19.51 -5.77
CA THR A 6 -23.36 -20.48 -6.82
C THR A 6 -22.67 -21.68 -6.21
N SER A 7 -23.48 -22.61 -5.70
CA SER A 7 -23.02 -23.92 -5.27
C SER A 7 -22.43 -24.66 -6.47
N ILE A 8 -21.11 -24.89 -6.40
CA ILE A 8 -20.38 -25.74 -7.34
C ILE A 8 -20.48 -27.18 -6.81
N THR A 9 -20.95 -28.10 -7.64
CA THR A 9 -21.03 -29.52 -7.30
C THR A 9 -19.86 -30.28 -7.92
N ILE A 10 -19.12 -31.02 -7.10
CA ILE A 10 -18.06 -31.92 -7.55
C ILE A 10 -18.59 -33.36 -7.50
N THR A 11 -18.64 -34.04 -8.64
CA THR A 11 -18.98 -35.46 -8.73
C THR A 11 -17.76 -36.28 -9.13
N LYS A 12 -17.56 -37.42 -8.47
CA LYS A 12 -16.46 -38.35 -8.75
C LYS A 12 -17.03 -39.69 -9.22
N ASN A 13 -16.56 -40.17 -10.36
CA ASN A 13 -16.90 -41.49 -10.88
C ASN A 13 -15.61 -42.26 -11.18
N GLY A 14 -15.19 -43.11 -10.24
CA GLY A 14 -13.93 -43.85 -10.31
C GLY A 14 -12.71 -42.92 -10.36
N SER A 15 -11.92 -43.03 -11.43
CA SER A 15 -10.75 -42.19 -11.70
C SER A 15 -11.11 -40.88 -12.41
N LYS A 16 -12.39 -40.56 -12.63
CA LYS A 16 -12.82 -39.32 -13.27
C LYS A 16 -13.55 -38.41 -12.29
N PHE A 17 -13.47 -37.11 -12.51
CA PHE A 17 -14.23 -36.12 -11.78
C PHE A 17 -14.87 -35.10 -12.73
N GLN A 18 -15.98 -34.51 -12.30
CA GLN A 18 -16.71 -33.47 -13.00
C GLN A 18 -17.09 -32.37 -12.02
N LEU A 19 -16.96 -31.11 -12.44
CA LEU A 19 -17.53 -29.96 -11.74
C LEU A 19 -18.69 -29.42 -12.54
N ALA A 20 -19.81 -29.17 -11.87
CA ALA A 20 -20.99 -28.57 -12.46
C ALA A 20 -21.48 -27.39 -11.62
N GLN A 21 -22.05 -26.39 -12.28
CA GLN A 21 -22.71 -25.25 -11.67
C GLN A 21 -24.06 -25.05 -12.34
N LYS A 22 -25.16 -25.06 -11.57
CA LYS A 22 -26.54 -24.90 -12.09
C LYS A 22 -26.82 -25.78 -13.34
N ASN A 23 -26.46 -27.07 -13.27
CA ASN A 23 -26.56 -28.07 -14.35
C ASN A 23 -25.66 -27.91 -15.58
N ASN A 24 -24.80 -26.88 -15.64
CA ASN A 24 -23.78 -26.77 -16.69
C ASN A 24 -22.48 -27.43 -16.23
N MET A 25 -21.94 -28.35 -17.03
CA MET A 25 -20.62 -28.94 -16.80
C MET A 25 -19.54 -27.89 -17.06
N LEU A 26 -18.80 -27.51 -16.02
CA LEU A 26 -17.75 -26.50 -16.08
C LEU A 26 -16.43 -27.10 -16.56
N LEU A 27 -16.00 -28.18 -15.90
CA LEU A 27 -14.75 -28.86 -16.20
C LEU A 27 -14.83 -30.33 -15.81
N SER A 28 -14.08 -31.17 -16.52
CA SER A 28 -13.93 -32.57 -16.21
C SER A 28 -12.47 -32.98 -16.36
N GLY A 29 -12.09 -34.02 -15.62
CA GLY A 29 -10.71 -34.49 -15.61
C GLY A 29 -10.59 -35.88 -15.01
N SER A 30 -9.35 -36.30 -14.83
CA SER A 30 -9.00 -37.59 -14.26
C SER A 30 -8.16 -37.42 -13.00
N LEU A 31 -8.31 -38.33 -12.05
CA LEU A 31 -7.43 -38.45 -10.90
C LEU A 31 -6.28 -39.40 -11.25
N ILE A 32 -5.05 -38.89 -11.22
CA ILE A 32 -3.82 -39.69 -11.27
C ILE A 32 -3.11 -39.50 -9.94
N ASN A 33 -2.83 -40.59 -9.22
CA ASN A 33 -2.19 -40.55 -7.89
C ASN A 33 -2.86 -39.57 -6.90
N LYS A 34 -4.20 -39.52 -6.92
CA LYS A 34 -5.04 -38.59 -6.13
C LYS A 34 -4.90 -37.11 -6.50
N VAL A 35 -4.16 -36.78 -7.55
CA VAL A 35 -4.08 -35.43 -8.12
C VAL A 35 -5.13 -35.28 -9.21
N MET A 36 -5.93 -34.22 -9.14
CA MET A 36 -6.89 -33.86 -10.18
C MET A 36 -6.16 -33.27 -11.38
N ILE A 37 -6.21 -33.97 -12.51
CA ILE A 37 -5.64 -33.54 -13.78
C ILE A 37 -6.80 -33.18 -14.71
N VAL A 38 -6.84 -31.92 -15.12
CA VAL A 38 -7.81 -31.41 -16.08
C VAL A 38 -7.17 -31.40 -17.47
N THR A 39 -7.76 -32.13 -18.41
CA THR A 39 -7.31 -32.10 -19.81
C THR A 39 -8.07 -30.99 -20.53
N LEU A 40 -7.40 -29.85 -20.76
CA LEU A 40 -7.98 -28.66 -21.39
C LEU A 40 -8.02 -28.82 -22.91
N ASN A 41 -8.86 -29.70 -23.44
CA ASN A 41 -8.85 -29.96 -24.89
C ASN A 41 -9.65 -28.94 -25.69
N GLN A 42 -10.73 -28.38 -25.14
CA GLN A 42 -11.37 -27.16 -25.64
C GLN A 42 -12.07 -26.51 -24.45
N LEU A 43 -11.45 -25.48 -23.87
CA LEU A 43 -12.21 -24.50 -23.12
C LEU A 43 -13.11 -23.80 -24.15
N SER A 44 -14.31 -24.32 -24.36
CA SER A 44 -15.44 -23.38 -24.42
C SER A 44 -15.47 -22.81 -23.03
N ALA A 45 -14.62 -21.80 -22.79
CA ALA A 45 -14.66 -21.04 -21.57
C ALA A 45 -16.14 -20.77 -21.35
N ALA A 46 -16.66 -21.16 -20.19
CA ALA A 46 -17.83 -20.49 -19.69
C ALA A 46 -17.36 -19.04 -19.59
N LEU A 47 -17.51 -18.30 -20.70
CA LEU A 47 -17.31 -16.88 -20.83
C LEU A 47 -18.43 -16.36 -19.95
N THR A 48 -18.17 -16.33 -18.65
CA THR A 48 -18.79 -15.36 -17.79
C THR A 48 -18.56 -14.05 -18.52
N GLU A 49 -19.67 -13.42 -18.90
CA GLU A 49 -19.72 -12.10 -19.52
C GLU A 49 -18.57 -11.26 -18.95
N GLY A 50 -17.69 -10.79 -19.85
CA GLY A 50 -16.30 -10.42 -19.55
C GLY A 50 -16.11 -9.86 -18.16
N VAL A 51 -15.45 -10.65 -17.29
CA VAL A 51 -15.18 -10.26 -15.91
C VAL A 51 -14.54 -8.87 -15.92
N ASN A 52 -15.23 -7.91 -15.30
CA ASN A 52 -14.81 -6.51 -15.32
C ASN A 52 -13.42 -6.35 -14.69
N SER A 53 -12.65 -5.38 -15.20
CA SER A 53 -11.29 -5.07 -14.71
C SER A 53 -11.26 -4.81 -13.20
N THR A 54 -12.35 -4.26 -12.65
CA THR A 54 -12.54 -4.02 -11.22
C THR A 54 -12.54 -5.30 -10.37
N THR A 55 -13.16 -6.39 -10.83
CA THR A 55 -13.18 -7.67 -10.09
C THR A 55 -11.79 -8.27 -10.04
N TRP A 56 -11.11 -8.34 -11.18
CA TRP A 56 -9.73 -8.84 -11.22
C TRP A 56 -8.77 -7.99 -10.38
N HIS A 57 -8.94 -6.67 -10.40
CA HIS A 57 -8.18 -5.77 -9.55
C HIS A 57 -8.39 -6.07 -8.06
N GLN A 58 -9.62 -6.34 -7.62
CA GLN A 58 -9.89 -6.71 -6.21
C GLN A 58 -9.33 -8.09 -5.87
N CYS A 59 -9.57 -9.11 -6.71
CA CYS A 59 -9.13 -10.48 -6.47
C CYS A 59 -7.61 -10.65 -6.42
N LEU A 60 -6.86 -9.85 -7.20
CA LEU A 60 -5.40 -9.92 -7.27
C LEU A 60 -4.69 -9.02 -6.26
N GLY A 61 -5.41 -8.45 -5.29
CA GLY A 61 -4.80 -7.62 -4.25
C GLY A 61 -4.45 -6.21 -4.71
N HIS A 62 -5.34 -5.59 -5.49
CA HIS A 62 -5.23 -4.21 -5.94
C HIS A 62 -3.98 -3.88 -6.80
N PRO A 63 -3.60 -4.71 -7.79
CA PRO A 63 -2.47 -4.41 -8.66
C PRO A 63 -2.73 -3.13 -9.47
N GLY A 64 -1.66 -2.38 -9.75
CA GLY A 64 -1.75 -1.20 -10.63
C GLY A 64 -2.01 -1.60 -12.08
N SER A 65 -2.48 -0.64 -12.90
CA SER A 65 -2.87 -0.89 -14.29
C SER A 65 -1.75 -1.49 -15.15
N GLN A 66 -0.48 -1.20 -14.86
CA GLN A 66 0.66 -1.80 -15.56
C GLN A 66 0.80 -3.31 -15.27
N VAL A 67 0.61 -3.72 -14.02
CA VAL A 67 0.65 -5.13 -13.62
C VAL A 67 -0.54 -5.86 -14.21
N MET A 68 -1.73 -5.24 -14.23
CA MET A 68 -2.90 -5.82 -14.90
C MET A 68 -2.65 -6.08 -16.39
N LYS A 69 -2.04 -5.13 -17.10
CA LYS A 69 -1.65 -5.31 -18.52
C LYS A 69 -0.65 -6.46 -18.70
N LEU A 70 0.33 -6.58 -17.81
CA LEU A 70 1.31 -7.67 -17.86
C LEU A 70 0.65 -9.05 -17.70
N LEU A 71 -0.43 -9.11 -16.92
CA LEU A 71 -1.23 -10.31 -16.71
C LEU A 71 -2.26 -10.57 -17.84
N GLY A 72 -2.28 -9.75 -18.90
CA GLY A 72 -3.25 -9.86 -20.00
C GLY A 72 -4.67 -9.43 -19.61
N LEU A 73 -4.82 -8.69 -18.52
CA LEU A 73 -6.10 -8.19 -18.01
C LEU A 73 -6.35 -6.76 -18.47
N ALA A 74 -7.63 -6.42 -18.66
CA ALA A 74 -8.02 -5.05 -18.95
C ALA A 74 -7.56 -4.10 -17.81
N PRO A 75 -6.89 -2.98 -18.12
CA PRO A 75 -6.49 -2.01 -17.10
C PRO A 75 -7.72 -1.38 -16.42
N LEU A 76 -7.51 -0.76 -15.26
CA LEU A 76 -8.55 0.07 -14.65
C LEU A 76 -8.76 1.33 -15.50
N ASP A 77 -9.98 1.50 -16.01
CA ASP A 77 -10.38 2.62 -16.88
C ASP A 77 -10.66 3.89 -16.06
N GLY A 78 -9.66 4.37 -15.32
CA GLY A 78 -9.81 5.57 -14.47
C GLY A 78 -10.75 5.39 -13.28
N THR A 79 -11.26 4.18 -13.04
CA THR A 79 -12.07 3.85 -11.86
C THR A 79 -11.23 3.99 -10.60
N ALA A 80 -11.57 4.97 -9.77
CA ALA A 80 -10.90 5.22 -8.52
C ALA A 80 -11.32 4.13 -7.51
N CYS A 81 -10.38 3.27 -7.12
CA CYS A 81 -10.63 2.23 -6.12
C CYS A 81 -10.43 2.81 -4.71
N ASP A 82 -11.46 2.81 -3.88
CA ASP A 82 -11.42 3.35 -2.50
C ASP A 82 -10.30 2.77 -1.65
N ILE A 83 -10.04 1.46 -1.77
CA ILE A 83 -8.99 0.77 -1.02
C ILE A 83 -7.61 1.24 -1.50
N CYS A 84 -7.43 1.38 -2.82
CA CYS A 84 -6.19 1.94 -3.38
C CYS A 84 -5.98 3.38 -2.95
N ILE A 85 -7.02 4.22 -2.92
CA ILE A 85 -6.89 5.60 -2.46
C ILE A 85 -6.43 5.62 -1.01
N LYS A 86 -7.11 4.89 -0.12
CA LYS A 86 -6.76 4.87 1.31
C LYS A 86 -5.39 4.25 1.59
N GLY A 87 -4.96 3.26 0.80
CA GLY A 87 -3.72 2.52 1.03
C GLY A 87 -2.50 2.97 0.21
N LYS A 88 -2.70 3.63 -0.94
CA LYS A 88 -1.64 3.98 -1.89
C LYS A 88 -1.59 5.47 -2.25
N MET A 89 -2.59 6.27 -1.91
CA MET A 89 -2.53 7.71 -2.16
C MET A 89 -1.43 8.32 -1.31
N THR A 90 -0.44 8.89 -1.97
CA THR A 90 0.57 9.72 -1.33
C THR A 90 0.13 11.18 -1.41
N VAL A 91 0.47 11.97 -0.39
CA VAL A 91 0.35 13.42 -0.47
C VAL A 91 1.22 13.88 -1.65
N MET A 92 0.67 14.72 -2.52
CA MET A 92 1.45 15.33 -3.60
C MET A 92 2.71 15.97 -3.03
N PRO A 93 3.84 15.99 -3.77
CA PRO A 93 5.04 16.66 -3.31
C PRO A 93 4.71 18.09 -2.86
N PHE A 94 5.20 18.47 -1.68
CA PHE A 94 5.02 19.82 -1.17
C PHE A 94 5.60 20.82 -2.18
N LYS A 95 4.75 21.70 -2.72
CA LYS A 95 5.18 22.77 -3.62
C LYS A 95 5.78 23.87 -2.77
N GLY A 96 7.11 23.93 -2.72
CA GLY A 96 7.83 24.97 -2.00
C GLY A 96 9.33 24.74 -2.05
N HIS A 97 10.08 25.83 -2.20
CA HIS A 97 11.51 25.84 -1.96
C HIS A 97 11.77 26.70 -0.74
N PHE A 98 12.69 26.27 0.11
CA PHE A 98 13.13 27.16 1.18
C PHE A 98 13.95 28.32 0.58
N ASN A 99 13.62 29.56 0.93
CA ASN A 99 14.36 30.75 0.48
C ASN A 99 15.86 30.63 0.75
N ARG A 100 16.72 30.95 -0.22
CA ARG A 100 18.17 30.98 0.03
C ARG A 100 18.50 32.06 1.07
N ALA A 101 19.40 31.75 2.00
CA ALA A 101 19.98 32.74 2.89
C ALA A 101 21.14 33.43 2.14
N GLY A 102 21.13 34.77 2.06
CA GLY A 102 22.06 35.54 1.23
C GLY A 102 23.36 35.90 1.95
N LYS A 103 23.33 35.97 3.27
CA LYS A 103 24.49 36.20 4.15
C LYS A 103 24.36 35.39 5.45
N PRO A 104 25.45 35.21 6.22
CA PRO A 104 25.39 34.59 7.54
C PRO A 104 24.36 35.28 8.44
N LEU A 105 23.62 34.47 9.22
CA LEU A 105 22.60 34.90 10.18
C LEU A 105 21.28 35.44 9.58
N ASP A 106 21.12 35.44 8.25
CA ASP A 106 19.84 35.80 7.61
C ASP A 106 18.69 34.85 7.97
N CYS A 107 19.00 33.57 8.16
CA CYS A 107 18.03 32.55 8.48
C CYS A 107 18.64 31.57 9.46
N LEU A 108 18.00 31.48 10.63
CA LEU A 108 18.37 30.59 11.72
C LEU A 108 17.22 29.60 11.95
N TYR A 109 17.58 28.34 12.12
CA TYR A 109 16.65 27.29 12.54
C TYR A 109 16.97 26.93 13.99
N PRO A 110 16.29 27.56 14.97
CA PRO A 110 16.35 27.13 16.35
C PRO A 110 15.45 25.90 16.55
N ASP A 111 15.95 24.92 17.28
CA ASP A 111 15.21 23.72 17.68
C ASP A 111 15.54 23.35 19.13
N VAL A 112 14.54 22.88 19.87
CA VAL A 112 14.67 22.47 21.27
C VAL A 112 14.43 20.97 21.36
N VAL A 113 15.45 20.26 21.82
CA VAL A 113 15.40 18.81 22.01
C VAL A 113 15.25 18.52 23.50
N GLY A 114 14.17 17.82 23.89
CA GLY A 114 13.96 17.29 25.26
C GLY A 114 12.52 16.79 25.44
N HIS A 115 12.07 16.28 26.59
CA HIS A 115 12.68 16.09 27.92
C HIS A 115 13.59 14.84 27.95
N ILE A 116 14.88 15.02 28.23
CA ILE A 116 15.84 13.91 28.32
C ILE A 116 15.92 13.40 29.76
N SER A 117 15.79 12.09 29.94
CA SER A 117 15.96 11.39 31.21
C SER A 117 16.92 10.21 31.05
N PRO A 118 17.89 10.01 31.95
CA PRO A 118 18.18 10.85 33.13
C PRO A 118 18.77 12.23 32.76
N PRO A 119 18.72 13.22 33.67
CA PRO A 119 19.37 14.51 33.45
C PRO A 119 20.88 14.35 33.27
N SER A 120 21.51 15.33 32.62
CA SER A 120 22.98 15.43 32.60
C SER A 120 23.54 15.61 34.02
N ILE A 121 24.86 15.42 34.18
CA ILE A 121 25.57 15.62 35.46
C ILE A 121 25.26 16.99 36.07
N SER A 122 25.12 18.01 35.23
CA SER A 122 24.81 19.38 35.66
C SER A 122 23.31 19.66 35.77
N GLY A 123 22.42 18.68 35.61
CA GLY A 123 20.97 18.84 35.78
C GLY A 123 20.18 19.27 34.54
N HIS A 124 20.82 19.52 33.40
CA HIS A 124 20.13 19.89 32.15
C HIS A 124 19.37 18.70 31.55
N CYS A 125 18.15 18.94 31.07
CA CYS A 125 17.30 17.94 30.42
C CYS A 125 16.92 18.30 28.97
N TYR A 126 17.46 19.41 28.44
CA TYR A 126 17.16 19.90 27.11
C TYR A 126 18.42 20.41 26.40
N PHE A 127 18.39 20.42 25.08
CA PHE A 127 19.38 21.09 24.23
C PHE A 127 18.68 22.08 23.31
N LEU A 128 19.13 23.34 23.30
CA LEU A 128 18.80 24.29 22.25
C LEU A 128 19.88 24.17 21.17
N THR A 129 19.47 23.84 19.95
CA THR A 129 20.33 23.82 18.77
C THR A 129 19.91 24.93 17.83
N ILE A 130 20.87 25.72 17.35
CA ILE A 130 20.65 26.78 16.37
C ILE A 130 21.51 26.47 15.15
N VAL A 131 20.86 26.35 14.00
CA VAL A 131 21.53 26.12 12.70
C VAL A 131 21.46 27.40 11.86
N ASN A 132 22.62 27.87 11.40
CA ASN A 132 22.70 28.92 10.40
C ASN A 132 22.57 28.33 9.01
N LYS A 133 21.52 28.72 8.29
CA LYS A 133 21.21 28.19 6.96
C LYS A 133 22.27 28.52 5.90
N HIS A 134 22.86 29.72 5.96
CA HIS A 134 23.84 30.15 4.96
C HIS A 134 25.16 29.41 5.12
N THR A 135 25.67 29.31 6.35
CA THR A 135 27.00 28.76 6.63
C THR A 135 26.99 27.29 7.03
N CYS A 136 25.81 26.70 7.25
CA CYS A 136 25.62 25.40 7.88
C CYS A 136 26.28 25.28 9.27
N PHE A 137 26.60 26.41 9.90
CA PHE A 137 27.19 26.41 11.24
C PHE A 137 26.14 26.03 12.29
N ILE A 138 26.51 25.15 13.20
CA ILE A 138 25.63 24.62 14.25
C ILE A 138 26.19 25.02 15.61
N LYS A 139 25.33 25.59 16.46
CA LYS A 139 25.64 25.82 17.87
C LYS A 139 24.58 25.16 18.74
N SER A 140 25.02 24.32 19.66
CA SER A 140 24.13 23.69 20.65
C SER A 140 24.52 24.08 22.06
N LYS A 141 23.52 24.22 22.94
CA LYS A 141 23.70 24.51 24.36
C LYS A 141 22.73 23.68 25.20
N ALA A 142 23.27 22.97 26.20
CA ALA A 142 22.46 22.30 27.21
C ALA A 142 21.73 23.35 28.07
N THR A 143 20.44 23.14 28.32
CA THR A 143 19.59 24.08 29.06
C THR A 143 18.53 23.36 29.89
N TYR A 144 17.90 24.12 30.78
CA TYR A 144 16.68 23.74 31.49
C TYR A 144 15.47 24.27 30.71
N MET A 145 14.27 23.77 31.01
CA MET A 145 13.05 24.42 30.49
C MET A 145 12.99 25.85 30.99
N ILE A 146 12.95 26.80 30.07
CA ILE A 146 12.64 28.19 30.38
C ILE A 146 11.11 28.24 30.45
N ASN A 147 10.54 28.32 31.65
CA ASN A 147 9.12 28.58 31.81
C ASN A 147 8.86 30.00 31.30
N LEU A 148 8.42 30.12 30.05
CA LEU A 148 7.88 31.38 29.53
C LEU A 148 6.42 31.54 30.00
N SER A 149 6.20 31.47 31.31
CA SER A 149 4.96 31.98 31.90
C SER A 149 5.16 33.48 32.10
N THR A 150 4.70 34.23 31.09
CA THR A 150 4.04 35.54 31.21
C THR A 150 4.57 36.52 32.27
N LYS A 151 5.22 37.58 31.80
CA LYS A 151 4.97 38.93 32.33
C LYS A 151 4.12 39.69 31.32
#